data_AF-W1WCN3-F1
#
_entry.id   AF-W1WCN3-F1
#
_cell.length_a   1.000
_cell.length_b   1.000
_cell.length_c   1.000
_cell.angle_alpha   90.00
_cell.angle_beta   90.00
_cell.angle_gamma   90.00
#
_symmetry.space_group_name_H-M   'P 1'
#
loop_
_entity.id
_entity.type
_entity.pdbx_description
1 polymer ?
#
loop_
_entity_poly.entity_id
_entity_poly.type
_entity_poly.pdbx_seq_one_letter_code
_entity_poly.pdbx_strand_id
1 'polypeptide(L)'
;AQGELILNEKLAKQLVTAANWVKMQSDEGEINPVDILRWPGVMAAQEQDLDAIAAEILAALDGTLDDFIVARETEGQALKALIEQRLEGVTAEVVKVRAHMPEILQWQRERLVAKLEDAQVQLENNRLEQELVLLAQRIDVAEELDRLEAHVKETYNILKKKEAVGRRLDFMMQEFNRESNTLASKSINAEVTNSAIELKVLIEQMREQIQNIE
;
A
#
# COMPACT_ATOMS: atom_id res chain seq x y z
N ALA A 1 35.29 3.66 23.01
CA ALA A 1 36.59 2.98 22.92
C ALA A 1 37.68 4.03 23.12
N GLN A 2 38.50 3.89 24.16
CA GLN A 2 39.72 4.70 24.28
C GLN A 2 40.68 4.19 23.19
N GLY A 3 40.87 4.96 22.12
CA GLY A 3 41.77 4.57 21.03
C GLY A 3 43.19 4.40 21.57
N GLU A 4 43.86 3.32 21.18
CA GLU A 4 45.29 3.17 21.47
C GLU A 4 46.04 4.37 20.87
N LEU A 5 46.86 5.02 21.69
CA LEU A 5 47.70 6.13 21.26
C LEU A 5 48.92 5.55 20.55
N ILE A 6 49.12 5.94 19.30
CA ILE A 6 50.28 5.57 18.50
C ILE A 6 51.29 6.71 18.55
N LEU A 7 52.52 6.37 18.95
CA LEU A 7 53.66 7.29 18.93
C LEU A 7 54.33 7.26 17.55
N ASN A 8 54.39 8.40 16.88
CA ASN A 8 55.21 8.57 15.68
C ASN A 8 56.69 8.73 16.09
N GLU A 9 57.39 7.61 16.27
CA GLU A 9 58.79 7.58 16.72
C GLU A 9 59.73 8.39 15.81
N LYS A 10 59.46 8.42 14.51
CA LYS A 10 60.29 9.14 13.54
C LYS A 10 60.19 10.65 13.76
N LEU A 11 58.98 11.17 13.90
CA LEU A 11 58.75 12.59 14.18
C LEU A 11 59.28 12.97 15.57
N ALA A 12 59.07 12.12 16.58
CA ALA A 12 59.60 12.33 17.93
C ALA A 12 61.13 12.46 17.91
N LYS A 13 61.84 11.58 17.20
CA LYS A 13 63.30 11.65 17.05
C LYS A 13 63.74 12.93 16.35
N GLN A 14 63.05 13.35 15.29
CA GLN A 14 63.35 14.60 14.58
C GLN A 14 63.19 15.83 15.48
N LEU A 15 62.13 15.87 16.31
CA LEU A 15 61.89 16.96 17.25
C LEU A 15 62.94 17.00 18.37
N VAL A 16 63.36 15.83 18.89
CA VAL A 16 64.46 15.74 19.86
C VAL A 16 65.76 16.28 19.27
N THR A 17 66.08 15.93 18.02
CA THR A 17 67.28 16.46 17.34
C THR A 17 67.19 17.98 17.15
N ALA A 18 66.05 18.50 16.72
CA ALA A 18 65.84 19.93 16.54
C ALA A 18 65.91 20.69 17.89
N ALA A 19 65.28 20.17 18.93
CA ALA A 19 65.31 20.76 20.27
C ALA A 19 66.73 20.79 20.85
N ASN A 20 67.51 19.73 20.65
CA ASN A 20 68.93 19.69 21.04
C ASN A 20 69.76 20.74 20.28
N TRP A 21 69.51 20.91 18.98
CA TRP A 21 70.19 21.95 18.19
C TRP A 21 69.88 23.35 18.72
N VAL A 22 68.61 23.66 19.02
CA VAL A 22 68.21 24.96 19.59
C VAL A 22 68.90 25.20 20.94
N LYS A 23 68.90 24.19 21.81
CA LYS A 23 69.57 24.27 23.12
C LYS A 23 71.06 24.62 22.99
N MET A 24 71.75 24.06 22.00
CA MET A 24 73.16 24.38 21.73
C MET A 24 73.39 25.83 21.27
N GLN A 25 72.37 26.51 20.73
CA GLN A 25 72.48 27.90 20.26
C GLN A 25 72.12 28.92 21.35
N SER A 26 71.24 28.57 22.29
CA SER A 26 70.77 29.47 23.36
C SER A 26 71.49 29.27 24.69
N ASP A 27 72.21 28.16 24.89
CA ASP A 27 72.85 27.73 26.16
C ASP A 27 71.91 27.67 27.38
N GLU A 28 70.61 27.85 27.15
CA GLU A 28 69.51 27.85 28.11
C GLU A 28 68.35 26.99 27.59
N GLY A 29 67.67 26.29 28.52
CA GLY A 29 66.46 25.50 28.26
C GLY A 29 66.59 24.01 28.57
N GLU A 30 65.52 23.41 29.11
CA GLU A 30 65.38 21.97 29.31
C GLU A 30 64.41 21.39 28.28
N ILE A 31 64.75 20.21 27.73
CA ILE A 31 63.86 19.49 26.81
C ILE A 31 62.90 18.67 27.67
N ASN A 32 61.63 19.08 27.71
CA ASN A 32 60.59 18.33 28.40
C ASN A 32 59.99 17.28 27.44
N PRO A 33 60.07 15.97 27.77
CA PRO A 33 59.46 14.91 26.95
C PRO A 33 57.97 15.09 26.71
N VAL A 34 57.24 15.70 27.67
CA VAL A 34 55.81 15.97 27.53
C VAL A 34 55.54 16.98 26.42
N ASP A 35 56.42 17.95 26.20
CA ASP A 35 56.28 18.95 25.13
C ASP A 35 56.53 18.34 23.74
N ILE A 36 57.38 17.32 23.66
CA ILE A 36 57.57 16.53 22.43
C ILE A 36 56.33 15.68 22.15
N LEU A 37 55.79 14.99 23.17
CA LEU A 37 54.57 14.17 23.00
C LEU A 37 53.34 15.01 22.65
N ARG A 38 53.27 16.26 23.12
CA ARG A 38 52.19 17.22 22.80
C ARG A 38 52.34 17.85 21.42
N TRP A 39 53.49 17.72 20.78
CA TRP A 39 53.70 18.29 19.45
C TRP A 39 52.74 17.65 18.44
N PRO A 40 52.01 18.44 17.63
CA PRO A 40 51.02 17.91 16.69
C PRO A 40 51.60 16.81 15.80
N GLY A 41 50.96 15.63 15.79
CA GLY A 41 51.38 14.47 14.99
C GLY A 41 52.39 13.52 15.66
N VAL A 42 52.91 13.83 16.86
CA VAL A 42 53.78 12.90 17.62
C VAL A 42 52.96 11.84 18.31
N MET A 43 51.91 12.24 19.02
CA MET A 43 50.90 11.35 19.56
C MET A 43 49.66 11.46 18.68
N ALA A 44 49.27 10.37 18.04
CA ALA A 44 48.03 10.27 17.28
C ALA A 44 47.16 9.17 17.86
N ALA A 45 45.85 9.34 17.81
CA ALA A 45 44.96 8.19 17.98
C ALA A 45 45.10 7.29 16.75
N GLN A 46 44.99 5.98 16.93
CA GLN A 46 44.92 5.05 15.80
C GLN A 46 43.84 5.50 14.82
N GLU A 47 44.23 5.77 13.57
CA GLU A 47 43.30 6.07 12.50
C GLU A 47 42.47 4.81 12.24
N GLN A 48 41.15 4.98 12.24
CA GLN A 48 40.24 3.89 11.88
C GLN A 48 40.42 3.59 10.39
N ASP A 49 40.43 2.31 10.05
CA ASP A 49 40.41 1.87 8.66
C ASP A 49 39.01 2.12 8.09
N LEU A 50 38.82 3.33 7.55
CA LEU A 50 37.55 3.77 6.99
C LEU A 50 37.14 2.92 5.78
N ASP A 51 38.09 2.35 5.05
CA ASP A 51 37.81 1.50 3.89
C ASP A 51 37.27 0.13 4.35
N ALA A 52 37.86 -0.46 5.39
CA ALA A 52 37.34 -1.68 6.00
C ALA A 52 35.93 -1.48 6.59
N ILE A 53 35.70 -0.37 7.29
CA ILE A 53 34.38 -0.02 7.84
C ILE A 53 33.36 0.18 6.71
N ALA A 54 33.73 0.87 5.64
CA ALA A 54 32.85 1.07 4.48
C ALA A 54 32.47 -0.26 3.82
N ALA A 55 33.43 -1.18 3.68
CA ALA A 55 33.17 -2.50 3.12
C ALA A 55 32.19 -3.32 3.98
N GLU A 56 32.35 -3.30 5.31
CA GLU A 56 31.42 -3.98 6.23
C GLU A 56 30.01 -3.39 6.16
N ILE A 57 29.89 -2.05 6.10
CA ILE A 57 28.60 -1.37 5.98
C ILE A 57 27.90 -1.73 4.66
N LEU A 58 28.63 -1.74 3.54
CA LEU A 58 28.06 -2.10 2.24
C LEU A 58 27.60 -3.56 2.22
N ALA A 59 28.38 -4.48 2.78
CA ALA A 59 27.96 -5.88 2.89
C ALA A 59 26.71 -6.06 3.76
N ALA A 60 26.59 -5.31 4.87
CA ALA A 60 25.39 -5.32 5.69
C ALA A 60 24.18 -4.71 4.98
N LEU A 61 24.39 -3.65 4.18
CA LEU A 61 23.35 -3.01 3.38
C LEU A 61 22.81 -3.99 2.32
N ASP A 62 23.69 -4.70 1.62
CA ASP A 62 23.29 -5.69 0.61
C ASP A 62 22.38 -6.77 1.23
N GLY A 63 22.77 -7.33 2.38
CA GLY A 63 21.92 -8.31 3.09
C GLY A 63 20.58 -7.73 3.55
N THR A 64 20.58 -6.47 3.99
CA THR A 64 19.33 -5.78 4.39
C THR A 64 18.40 -5.53 3.20
N LEU A 65 18.95 -5.21 2.03
CA LEU A 65 18.17 -5.03 0.80
C LEU A 65 17.56 -6.34 0.33
N ASP A 66 18.30 -7.46 0.42
CA ASP A 66 17.78 -8.78 0.09
C ASP A 66 16.61 -9.17 1.03
N ASP A 67 16.79 -8.98 2.34
CA ASP A 67 15.73 -9.23 3.33
C ASP A 67 14.50 -8.34 3.08
N PHE A 68 14.72 -7.07 2.71
CA PHE A 68 13.65 -6.14 2.36
C PHE A 68 12.86 -6.59 1.13
N ILE A 69 13.54 -7.08 0.09
CA ILE A 69 12.88 -7.60 -1.13
C ILE A 69 12.05 -8.83 -0.78
N VAL A 70 12.57 -9.78 0.01
CA VAL A 70 11.84 -10.98 0.43
C VAL A 70 10.61 -10.64 1.27
N ALA A 71 10.74 -9.68 2.19
CA ALA A 71 9.60 -9.20 2.99
C ALA A 71 8.51 -8.60 2.10
N ARG A 72 8.90 -7.73 1.15
CA ARG A 72 8.02 -7.10 0.16
C ARG A 72 7.28 -8.13 -0.71
N GLU A 73 7.96 -9.18 -1.16
CA GLU A 73 7.35 -10.24 -1.96
C GLU A 73 6.35 -11.06 -1.15
N THR A 74 6.70 -11.39 0.11
CA THR A 74 5.85 -12.17 1.01
C THR A 74 4.57 -11.41 1.35
N GLU A 75 4.69 -10.11 1.67
CA GLU A 75 3.56 -9.23 1.92
C GLU A 75 2.66 -9.10 0.68
N GLY A 76 3.27 -8.89 -0.50
CA GLY A 76 2.53 -8.81 -1.76
C GLY A 76 1.73 -10.08 -2.09
N GLN A 77 2.27 -11.26 -1.78
CA GLN A 77 1.57 -12.53 -1.94
C GLN A 77 0.38 -12.67 -0.97
N ALA A 78 0.59 -12.33 0.31
CA ALA A 78 -0.48 -12.37 1.31
C ALA A 78 -1.62 -11.42 0.96
N LEU A 79 -1.30 -10.20 0.55
CA LEU A 79 -2.26 -9.22 0.07
C LEU A 79 -3.04 -9.73 -1.14
N LYS A 80 -2.34 -10.27 -2.14
CA LYS A 80 -2.99 -10.80 -3.34
C LYS A 80 -4.04 -11.84 -2.95
N ALA A 81 -3.69 -12.79 -2.09
CA ALA A 81 -4.63 -13.81 -1.63
C ALA A 81 -5.85 -13.21 -0.91
N LEU A 82 -5.64 -12.18 -0.08
CA LEU A 82 -6.72 -11.46 0.59
C LEU A 82 -7.67 -10.78 -0.42
N ILE A 83 -7.12 -10.07 -1.40
CA ILE A 83 -7.93 -9.39 -2.43
C ILE A 83 -8.71 -10.43 -3.24
N GLU A 84 -8.08 -11.53 -3.66
CA GLU A 84 -8.75 -12.61 -4.40
C GLU A 84 -9.92 -13.19 -3.59
N GLN A 85 -9.74 -13.45 -2.29
CA GLN A 85 -10.82 -13.90 -1.40
C GLN A 85 -11.99 -12.90 -1.34
N ARG A 86 -11.71 -11.59 -1.33
CA ARG A 86 -12.76 -10.55 -1.32
C ARG A 86 -13.47 -10.43 -2.66
N LEU A 87 -12.76 -10.59 -3.78
CA LEU A 87 -13.36 -10.63 -5.12
C LEU A 87 -14.30 -11.84 -5.29
N GLU A 88 -13.97 -12.97 -4.68
CA GLU A 88 -14.88 -14.13 -4.61
C GLU A 88 -16.16 -13.77 -3.84
N GLY A 89 -16.05 -13.09 -2.71
CA GLY A 89 -17.19 -12.57 -1.96
C GLY A 89 -18.06 -11.62 -2.78
N VAL A 90 -17.44 -10.68 -3.50
CA VAL A 90 -18.16 -9.76 -4.40
C VAL A 90 -18.91 -10.54 -5.49
N THR A 91 -18.27 -11.55 -6.07
CA THR A 91 -18.89 -12.40 -7.09
C THR A 91 -20.07 -13.18 -6.52
N ALA A 92 -19.96 -13.70 -5.30
CA ALA A 92 -21.04 -14.41 -4.62
C ALA A 92 -22.26 -13.50 -4.38
N GLU A 93 -22.05 -12.27 -3.91
CA GLU A 93 -23.13 -11.30 -3.73
C GLU A 93 -23.78 -10.92 -5.07
N VAL A 94 -23.00 -10.74 -6.14
CA VAL A 94 -23.56 -10.49 -7.48
C VAL A 94 -24.45 -11.65 -7.93
N VAL A 95 -23.99 -12.89 -7.79
CA VAL A 95 -24.79 -14.09 -8.14
C VAL A 95 -26.05 -14.17 -7.30
N LYS A 96 -25.95 -13.89 -5.99
CA LYS A 96 -27.09 -13.86 -5.07
C LYS A 96 -28.13 -12.84 -5.53
N VAL A 97 -27.74 -11.60 -5.84
CA VAL A 97 -28.68 -10.58 -6.32
C VAL A 97 -29.32 -11.00 -7.63
N ARG A 98 -28.54 -11.51 -8.60
CA ARG A 98 -29.09 -12.01 -9.89
C ARG A 98 -30.15 -13.09 -9.69
N ALA A 99 -29.95 -14.02 -8.77
CA ALA A 99 -30.90 -15.09 -8.50
C ALA A 99 -32.26 -14.58 -7.99
N HIS A 100 -32.27 -13.47 -7.25
CA HIS A 100 -33.50 -12.86 -6.71
C HIS A 100 -34.16 -11.88 -7.70
N MET A 101 -33.49 -11.49 -8.78
CA MET A 101 -34.05 -10.51 -9.74
C MET A 101 -35.41 -10.89 -10.31
N PRO A 102 -35.69 -12.16 -10.70
CA PRO A 102 -37.01 -12.54 -11.19
C PRO A 102 -38.12 -12.29 -10.16
N GLU A 103 -37.87 -12.61 -8.89
CA GLU A 103 -38.83 -12.42 -7.79
C GLU A 103 -39.03 -10.94 -7.48
N ILE A 104 -37.96 -10.15 -7.51
CA ILE A 104 -38.01 -8.70 -7.28
C ILE A 104 -38.85 -8.00 -8.36
N LEU A 105 -38.65 -8.39 -9.63
CA LEU A 105 -39.43 -7.85 -10.75
C LEU A 105 -40.91 -8.22 -10.63
N GLN A 106 -41.21 -9.46 -10.23
CA GLN A 106 -42.59 -9.89 -10.01
C GLN A 106 -43.25 -9.14 -8.85
N TRP A 107 -42.58 -9.05 -7.69
CA TRP A 107 -43.07 -8.30 -6.53
C TRP A 107 -43.34 -6.83 -6.86
N GLN A 108 -42.45 -6.21 -7.65
CA GLN A 108 -42.61 -4.82 -8.05
C GLN A 108 -43.80 -4.64 -9.00
N ARG A 109 -44.00 -5.58 -9.94
CA ARG A 109 -45.16 -5.58 -10.82
C ARG A 109 -46.45 -5.65 -10.02
N GLU A 110 -46.56 -6.59 -9.09
CA GLU A 110 -47.74 -6.77 -8.21
C GLU A 110 -48.02 -5.52 -7.38
N ARG A 111 -46.97 -4.93 -6.78
CA ARG A 111 -47.09 -3.69 -6.01
C ARG A 111 -47.57 -2.51 -6.86
N LEU A 112 -47.16 -2.43 -8.13
CA LEU A 112 -47.61 -1.38 -9.04
C LEU A 112 -49.08 -1.57 -9.42
N VAL A 113 -49.48 -2.80 -9.76
CA VAL A 113 -50.88 -3.14 -10.08
C VAL A 113 -51.79 -2.78 -8.90
N ALA A 114 -51.43 -3.20 -7.68
CA ALA A 114 -52.20 -2.88 -6.48
C ALA A 114 -52.38 -1.36 -6.26
N LYS A 115 -51.32 -0.57 -6.47
CA LYS A 115 -51.40 0.90 -6.35
C LYS A 115 -52.34 1.54 -7.38
N LEU A 116 -52.41 0.98 -8.59
CA LEU A 116 -53.27 1.50 -9.66
C LEU A 116 -54.73 1.12 -9.44
N GLU A 117 -54.98 -0.09 -8.93
CA GLU A 117 -56.32 -0.52 -8.49
C GLU A 117 -56.85 0.36 -7.34
N ASP A 118 -56.02 0.64 -6.33
CA ASP A 118 -56.36 1.54 -5.22
C ASP A 118 -56.68 2.97 -5.69
N ALA A 119 -56.04 3.43 -6.76
CA ALA A 119 -56.25 4.76 -7.33
C ALA A 119 -57.51 4.89 -8.20
N GLN A 120 -58.30 3.81 -8.37
CA GLN A 120 -59.47 3.73 -9.27
C GLN A 120 -59.18 4.21 -10.71
N VAL A 121 -57.93 4.13 -11.14
CA VAL A 121 -57.55 4.48 -12.51
C VAL A 121 -57.96 3.31 -13.40
N GLN A 122 -58.84 3.54 -14.38
CA GLN A 122 -59.15 2.53 -15.39
C GLN A 122 -57.86 2.16 -16.14
N LEU A 123 -57.44 0.91 -15.96
CA LEU A 123 -56.24 0.36 -16.59
C LEU A 123 -56.46 0.19 -18.09
N GLU A 124 -55.97 1.16 -18.88
CA GLU A 124 -55.64 0.88 -20.27
C GLU A 124 -54.33 0.08 -20.30
N ASN A 125 -54.41 -1.21 -20.67
CA ASN A 125 -53.26 -2.14 -20.70
C ASN A 125 -52.01 -1.54 -21.38
N ASN A 126 -52.17 -0.73 -22.43
CA ASN A 126 -51.06 -0.07 -23.13
C ASN A 126 -50.31 0.96 -22.27
N ARG A 127 -50.98 1.71 -21.37
CA ARG A 127 -50.30 2.69 -20.50
C ARG A 127 -49.61 2.01 -19.33
N LEU A 128 -50.17 0.90 -18.83
CA LEU A 128 -49.53 0.08 -17.81
C LEU A 128 -48.22 -0.53 -18.32
N GLU A 129 -48.23 -1.09 -19.53
CA GLU A 129 -47.02 -1.63 -20.16
C GLU A 129 -45.95 -0.55 -20.37
N GLN A 130 -46.34 0.66 -20.80
CA GLN A 130 -45.41 1.77 -20.97
C GLN A 130 -44.78 2.24 -19.64
N GLU A 131 -45.55 2.35 -18.57
CA GLU A 131 -45.03 2.69 -17.23
C GLU A 131 -44.14 1.58 -16.67
N LEU A 132 -44.48 0.30 -16.90
CA LEU A 132 -43.63 -0.83 -16.54
C LEU A 132 -42.29 -0.81 -17.31
N VAL A 133 -42.29 -0.41 -18.58
CA VAL A 133 -41.06 -0.24 -19.39
C VAL A 133 -40.22 0.93 -18.86
N LEU A 134 -40.83 2.07 -18.52
CA LEU A 134 -40.15 3.21 -17.91
C LEU A 134 -39.57 2.91 -16.52
N LEU A 135 -40.26 2.08 -15.73
CA LEU A 135 -39.78 1.58 -14.44
C LEU A 135 -38.66 0.55 -14.62
N ALA A 136 -38.75 -0.36 -15.59
CA ALA A 136 -37.69 -1.29 -15.96
C ALA A 136 -36.39 -0.54 -16.33
N GLN A 137 -36.49 0.60 -17.02
CA GLN A 137 -35.37 1.48 -17.32
C GLN A 137 -34.79 2.20 -16.09
N ARG A 138 -35.55 2.32 -14.99
CA ARG A 138 -35.06 2.90 -13.72
C ARG A 138 -34.47 1.85 -12.76
N ILE A 139 -34.86 0.58 -12.87
CA ILE A 139 -34.33 -0.56 -12.09
C ILE A 139 -33.11 -1.12 -12.80
N ASP A 140 -32.18 -0.24 -13.16
CA ASP A 140 -30.97 -0.62 -13.86
C ASP A 140 -29.95 -1.23 -12.89
N VAL A 141 -30.37 -2.30 -12.21
CA VAL A 141 -29.59 -3.13 -11.30
C VAL A 141 -28.75 -4.12 -12.11
N ALA A 142 -29.29 -4.63 -13.21
CA ALA A 142 -28.58 -5.57 -14.08
C ALA A 142 -27.28 -4.97 -14.65
N GLU A 143 -27.31 -3.71 -15.07
CA GLU A 143 -26.12 -3.00 -15.57
C GLU A 143 -25.07 -2.80 -14.46
N GLU A 144 -25.49 -2.51 -13.22
CA GLU A 144 -24.53 -2.45 -12.10
C GLU A 144 -23.89 -3.80 -11.80
N LEU A 145 -24.67 -4.89 -11.88
CA LEU A 145 -24.14 -6.25 -11.69
C LEU A 145 -23.18 -6.65 -12.82
N ASP A 146 -23.48 -6.29 -14.07
CA ASP A 146 -22.61 -6.51 -15.22
C ASP A 146 -21.29 -5.71 -15.08
N ARG A 147 -21.37 -4.44 -14.63
CA ARG A 147 -20.20 -3.62 -14.31
C ARG A 147 -19.36 -4.21 -13.20
N LEU A 148 -19.98 -4.63 -12.09
CA LEU A 148 -19.27 -5.27 -10.97
C LEU A 148 -18.49 -6.51 -11.44
N GLU A 149 -19.09 -7.38 -12.26
CA GLU A 149 -18.39 -8.55 -12.83
C GLU A 149 -17.23 -8.15 -13.75
N ALA A 150 -17.40 -7.11 -14.57
CA ALA A 150 -16.32 -6.60 -15.41
C ALA A 150 -15.15 -6.07 -14.55
N HIS A 151 -15.45 -5.35 -13.48
CA HIS A 151 -14.46 -4.85 -12.52
C HIS A 151 -13.76 -5.98 -11.76
N VAL A 152 -14.46 -7.06 -11.40
CA VAL A 152 -13.84 -8.27 -10.82
C VAL A 152 -12.82 -8.85 -11.79
N LYS A 153 -13.21 -9.07 -13.05
CA LYS A 153 -12.31 -9.64 -14.08
C LYS A 153 -11.08 -8.76 -14.30
N GLU A 154 -11.26 -7.44 -14.36
CA GLU A 154 -10.14 -6.52 -14.55
C GLU A 154 -9.20 -6.50 -13.34
N THR A 155 -9.74 -6.55 -12.11
CA THR A 155 -8.91 -6.64 -10.90
C THR A 155 -8.04 -7.90 -10.90
N TYR A 156 -8.60 -9.05 -11.28
CA TYR A 156 -7.82 -10.28 -11.47
C TYR A 156 -6.72 -10.14 -12.53
N ASN A 157 -6.96 -9.40 -13.61
CA ASN A 157 -5.95 -9.15 -14.64
C ASN A 157 -4.84 -8.24 -14.13
N ILE A 158 -5.19 -7.22 -13.34
CA ILE A 158 -4.23 -6.31 -12.71
C ILE A 158 -3.30 -7.08 -11.76
N LEU A 159 -3.84 -7.97 -10.91
CA LEU A 159 -3.06 -8.78 -9.95
C LEU A 159 -2.09 -9.79 -10.60
N LYS A 160 -2.22 -10.06 -11.90
CA LYS A 160 -1.30 -10.93 -12.65
C LYS A 160 -0.09 -10.20 -13.23
N LYS A 161 -0.11 -8.86 -13.24
CA LYS A 161 0.97 -8.07 -13.83
C LYS A 161 2.19 -8.06 -12.90
N LYS A 162 3.39 -8.09 -13.48
CA LYS A 162 4.68 -8.03 -12.75
C LYS A 162 5.20 -6.60 -12.58
N GLU A 163 4.29 -5.62 -12.52
CA GLU A 163 4.62 -4.20 -12.37
C GLU A 163 3.92 -3.64 -11.13
N ALA A 164 4.26 -2.40 -10.74
CA ALA A 164 3.56 -1.72 -9.67
C ALA A 164 2.11 -1.45 -10.05
N VAL A 165 1.16 -2.01 -9.29
CA VAL A 165 -0.28 -1.97 -9.61
C VAL A 165 -1.14 -1.19 -8.61
N GLY A 166 -0.58 -0.70 -7.50
CA GLY A 166 -1.33 -0.04 -6.41
C GLY A 166 -2.32 1.03 -6.90
N ARG A 167 -1.86 1.99 -7.72
CA ARG A 167 -2.73 3.04 -8.29
C ARG A 167 -3.87 2.51 -9.16
N ARG A 168 -3.65 1.40 -9.88
CA ARG A 168 -4.71 0.78 -10.68
C ARG A 168 -5.73 0.08 -9.78
N LEU A 169 -5.27 -0.58 -8.72
CA LEU A 169 -6.14 -1.18 -7.71
C LEU A 169 -6.97 -0.12 -6.99
N ASP A 170 -6.39 1.03 -6.64
CA ASP A 170 -7.13 2.17 -6.06
C ASP A 170 -8.26 2.65 -6.99
N PHE A 171 -7.96 2.78 -8.29
CA PHE A 171 -8.98 3.14 -9.27
C PHE A 171 -10.10 2.09 -9.31
N MET A 172 -9.77 0.80 -9.30
CA MET A 172 -10.77 -0.26 -9.24
C MET A 172 -11.65 -0.17 -7.98
N MET A 173 -11.07 0.14 -6.82
CA MET A 173 -11.85 0.31 -5.59
C MET A 173 -12.83 1.49 -5.67
N GLN A 174 -12.46 2.56 -6.37
CA GLN A 174 -13.38 3.67 -6.63
C GLN A 174 -14.54 3.25 -7.54
N GLU A 175 -14.24 2.52 -8.62
CA GLU A 175 -15.27 2.02 -9.53
C GLU A 175 -16.22 1.04 -8.82
N PHE A 176 -15.69 0.08 -8.05
CA PHE A 176 -16.51 -0.81 -7.23
C PHE A 176 -17.41 -0.06 -6.25
N ASN A 177 -16.87 0.95 -5.57
CA ASN A 177 -17.64 1.75 -4.61
C ASN A 177 -18.77 2.53 -5.31
N ARG A 178 -18.50 3.07 -6.51
CA ARG A 178 -19.53 3.71 -7.35
C ARG A 178 -20.67 2.76 -7.64
N GLU A 179 -20.37 1.56 -8.14
CA GLU A 179 -21.43 0.60 -8.51
C GLU A 179 -22.20 0.09 -7.30
N SER A 180 -21.52 -0.18 -6.19
CA SER A 180 -22.17 -0.58 -4.93
C SER A 180 -23.08 0.53 -4.37
N ASN A 181 -22.69 1.81 -4.46
CA ASN A 181 -23.56 2.93 -4.06
C ASN A 181 -24.78 3.07 -4.96
N THR A 182 -24.60 2.91 -6.27
CA THR A 182 -25.70 2.95 -7.23
C THR A 182 -26.67 1.80 -6.98
N LEU A 183 -26.16 0.59 -6.74
CA LEU A 183 -26.96 -0.59 -6.38
C LEU A 183 -27.75 -0.35 -5.08
N ALA A 184 -27.12 0.21 -4.04
CA ALA A 184 -27.79 0.53 -2.78
C ALA A 184 -28.90 1.57 -2.95
N SER A 185 -28.63 2.65 -3.69
CA SER A 185 -29.61 3.74 -3.90
C SER A 185 -30.76 3.36 -4.83
N LYS A 186 -30.55 2.42 -5.75
CA LYS A 186 -31.59 1.83 -6.61
C LYS A 186 -32.28 0.62 -5.98
N SER A 187 -31.85 0.17 -4.79
CA SER A 187 -32.45 -1.00 -4.15
C SER A 187 -33.89 -0.72 -3.70
N ILE A 188 -34.80 -1.60 -4.12
CA ILE A 188 -36.23 -1.55 -3.79
C ILE A 188 -36.68 -2.72 -2.91
N ASN A 189 -35.75 -3.64 -2.62
CA ASN A 189 -35.96 -4.88 -1.89
C ASN A 189 -34.84 -5.03 -0.86
N ALA A 190 -35.20 -5.51 0.34
CA ALA A 190 -34.29 -5.66 1.47
C ALA A 190 -33.08 -6.57 1.16
N GLU A 191 -33.25 -7.63 0.37
CA GLU A 191 -32.16 -8.52 -0.03
C GLU A 191 -31.11 -7.80 -0.87
N VAL A 192 -31.55 -6.95 -1.80
CA VAL A 192 -30.64 -6.13 -2.62
C VAL A 192 -29.92 -5.11 -1.75
N THR A 193 -30.63 -4.48 -0.80
CA THR A 193 -30.02 -3.54 0.15
C THR A 193 -28.96 -4.22 1.01
N ASN A 194 -29.25 -5.41 1.55
CA ASN A 194 -28.31 -6.18 2.36
C ASN A 194 -27.07 -6.58 1.56
N SER A 195 -27.27 -7.07 0.33
CA SER A 195 -26.16 -7.45 -0.56
C SER A 195 -25.31 -6.24 -0.94
N ALA A 196 -25.93 -5.07 -1.17
CA ALA A 196 -25.21 -3.84 -1.43
C ALA A 196 -24.38 -3.36 -0.23
N ILE A 197 -24.86 -3.55 1.01
CA ILE A 197 -24.10 -3.25 2.22
C ILE A 197 -22.89 -4.20 2.34
N GLU A 198 -23.09 -5.50 2.14
CA GLU A 198 -22.00 -6.48 2.20
C GLU A 198 -20.92 -6.18 1.14
N LEU A 199 -21.33 -5.83 -0.08
CA LEU A 199 -20.43 -5.36 -1.12
C LEU A 199 -19.57 -4.17 -0.63
N LYS A 200 -20.16 -3.16 0.02
CA LYS A 200 -19.38 -2.03 0.56
C LYS A 200 -18.36 -2.47 1.59
N VAL A 201 -18.71 -3.40 2.47
CA VAL A 201 -17.79 -3.94 3.48
C VAL A 201 -16.60 -4.62 2.81
N LEU A 202 -16.86 -5.50 1.84
CA LEU A 202 -15.81 -6.18 1.08
C LEU A 202 -14.90 -5.20 0.33
N ILE A 203 -15.49 -4.18 -0.30
CA ILE A 203 -14.76 -3.15 -1.05
C ILE A 203 -13.90 -2.30 -0.13
N GLU A 204 -14.41 -1.89 1.02
CA GLU A 204 -13.63 -1.07 1.96
C GLU A 204 -12.49 -1.88 2.59
N GLN A 205 -12.72 -3.15 2.91
CA GLN A 205 -11.65 -4.05 3.36
C GLN A 205 -10.55 -4.20 2.31
N MET A 206 -10.89 -4.36 1.02
CA MET A 206 -9.88 -4.38 -0.04
C MET A 206 -9.15 -3.05 -0.14
N ARG A 207 -9.87 -1.93 -0.10
CA ARG A 207 -9.30 -0.58 -0.20
C ARG A 207 -8.33 -0.28 0.94
N GLU A 208 -8.68 -0.59 2.18
CA GLU A 208 -7.81 -0.40 3.34
C GLU A 208 -6.49 -1.16 3.15
N GLN A 209 -6.58 -2.42 2.72
CA GLN A 209 -5.38 -3.23 2.48
C GLN A 209 -4.54 -2.68 1.30
N ILE A 210 -5.18 -2.17 0.25
CA ILE A 210 -4.47 -1.55 -0.89
C ILE A 210 -3.74 -0.26 -0.46
N GLN A 211 -4.36 0.55 0.40
CA GLN A 211 -3.78 1.82 0.86
C GLN A 211 -2.67 1.65 1.90
N ASN A 212 -2.69 0.53 2.65
CA ASN A 212 -1.67 0.24 3.65
C ASN A 212 -0.35 -0.26 3.03
N ILE A 213 -0.27 -0.42 1.71
CA ILE A 213 0.95 -0.84 1.01
C ILE A 213 1.72 0.38 0.52
N GLU A 214 2.89 0.62 1.09
CA GLU A 214 3.95 1.48 0.52
C GLU A 214 4.98 0.62 -0.21
#